data_AF-A0A2N7HML7-F1
#
_entry.id   AF-A0A2N7HML7-F1
#
_cell.length_a   1.000
_cell.length_b   1.000
_cell.length_c   1.000
_cell.angle_alpha   90.00
_cell.angle_beta   90.00
_cell.angle_gamma   90.00
#
_symmetry.space_group_name_H-M   'P 1'
#
loop_
_entity.id
_entity.type
_entity.pdbx_description
1 polymer ?
#
loop_
_entity_poly.entity_id
_entity_poly.type
_entity_poly.pdbx_seq_one_letter_code
_entity_poly.pdbx_strand_id
1 'polypeptide(L)'
;DCEFYSATPYIKSPDGSESSSGSYRFYSQKGVLGTVTEPFTTQPLPELTMCLKEDFTLANQDQAQLLFEAIETVYPNHSMFDENFPKEIIKKPNGWHFIDGEIFDDKKGYIIETTPQGKVTKIIRSLNL
;
A
#
# COMPACT_ATOMS: atom_id res chain seq x y z
N ASP A 1 -7.20 -6.71 -15.06
CA ASP A 1 -8.00 -5.61 -14.47
C ASP A 1 -8.12 -5.82 -12.97
N CYS A 2 -7.57 -4.88 -12.21
CA CYS A 2 -7.77 -4.77 -10.77
C CYS A 2 -8.40 -3.41 -10.49
N GLU A 3 -9.47 -3.40 -9.71
CA GLU A 3 -10.22 -2.19 -9.36
C GLU A 3 -10.26 -2.05 -7.84
N PHE A 4 -10.03 -0.83 -7.34
CA PHE A 4 -10.09 -0.52 -5.92
C PHE A 4 -11.35 0.27 -5.61
N TYR A 5 -12.01 -0.06 -4.50
CA TYR A 5 -13.24 0.58 -4.05
C TYR A 5 -13.13 1.02 -2.60
N SER A 6 -13.89 2.05 -2.26
CA SER A 6 -14.13 2.48 -0.89
C SER A 6 -15.64 2.44 -0.63
N ALA A 7 -16.06 1.83 0.47
CA ALA A 7 -17.46 1.76 0.88
C ALA A 7 -17.63 2.21 2.32
N THR A 8 -18.58 3.10 2.55
CA THR A 8 -18.99 3.56 3.88
C THR A 8 -20.39 3.02 4.15
N PRO A 9 -20.57 2.02 5.03
CA PRO A 9 -21.89 1.53 5.39
C PRO A 9 -22.64 2.57 6.24
N TYR A 10 -23.94 2.70 5.99
CA TYR A 10 -24.85 3.55 6.74
C TYR A 10 -25.96 2.71 7.37
N ILE A 11 -26.24 2.95 8.64
CA ILE A 11 -27.36 2.37 9.39
C ILE A 11 -28.38 3.49 9.59
N LYS A 12 -29.60 3.26 9.10
CA LYS A 12 -30.71 4.19 9.26
C LYS A 12 -31.63 3.73 10.37
N SER A 13 -31.78 4.56 11.39
CA SER A 13 -32.67 4.33 12.51
C SER A 13 -34.13 4.65 12.13
N PRO A 14 -35.13 4.05 12.81
CA PRO A 14 -36.54 4.35 12.55
C PRO A 14 -36.95 5.81 12.75
N ASP A 15 -36.21 6.57 13.55
CA ASP A 15 -36.40 8.01 13.79
C ASP A 15 -35.84 8.91 12.66
N GLY A 16 -35.27 8.30 11.62
CA GLY A 16 -34.67 9.00 10.48
C GLY A 16 -33.21 9.42 10.69
N SER A 17 -32.62 9.16 11.87
CA SER A 17 -31.19 9.37 12.09
C SER A 17 -30.36 8.35 11.30
N GLU A 18 -29.17 8.78 10.87
CA GLU A 18 -28.23 7.94 10.13
C GLU A 18 -26.91 7.90 10.90
N SER A 19 -26.35 6.70 11.03
CA SER A 19 -25.01 6.46 11.59
C SER A 19 -24.17 5.71 10.57
N SER A 20 -22.85 5.90 10.59
CA SER A 20 -21.91 5.18 9.73
C SER A 20 -20.78 4.58 10.56
N SER A 21 -20.19 3.47 10.07
CA SER A 21 -19.14 2.74 10.81
C SER A 21 -17.77 2.82 10.13
N GLY A 22 -17.38 4.01 9.65
CA GLY A 22 -16.10 4.22 8.98
C GLY A 22 -16.09 3.81 7.50
N SER A 23 -14.95 4.01 6.83
CA SER A 23 -14.76 3.68 5.41
C SER A 23 -13.91 2.41 5.28
N TYR A 24 -14.38 1.46 4.47
CA TYR A 24 -13.71 0.19 4.21
C TYR A 24 -13.21 0.14 2.76
N ARG A 25 -12.01 -0.40 2.55
CA ARG A 25 -11.43 -0.54 1.20
C ARG A 25 -11.42 -1.98 0.73
N PHE A 26 -11.64 -2.14 -0.57
CA PHE A 26 -11.72 -3.43 -1.25
C PHE A 26 -10.95 -3.38 -2.56
N TYR A 27 -10.52 -4.54 -3.03
CA TYR A 27 -10.01 -4.72 -4.38
C TYR A 27 -10.80 -5.83 -5.08
N SER A 28 -11.07 -5.68 -6.37
CA SER A 28 -11.60 -6.74 -7.23
C SER A 28 -10.55 -7.15 -8.24
N GLN A 29 -10.26 -8.45 -8.31
CA GLN A 29 -9.38 -9.00 -9.33
C GLN A 29 -10.08 -10.19 -10.00
N LYS A 30 -10.31 -10.11 -11.31
CA LYS A 30 -10.98 -11.17 -12.09
C LYS A 30 -12.33 -11.62 -11.49
N GLY A 31 -13.09 -10.68 -10.92
CA GLY A 31 -14.39 -10.93 -10.30
C GLY A 31 -14.34 -11.46 -8.86
N VAL A 32 -13.15 -11.64 -8.29
CA VAL A 32 -12.97 -12.00 -6.88
C VAL A 32 -12.72 -10.73 -6.07
N LEU A 33 -13.57 -10.50 -5.07
CA LEU A 33 -13.46 -9.36 -4.15
C LEU A 33 -12.61 -9.74 -2.94
N GLY A 34 -11.63 -8.91 -2.60
CA GLY A 34 -10.83 -8.99 -1.37
C GLY A 34 -10.88 -7.68 -0.58
N THR A 35 -10.55 -7.75 0.70
CA THR A 35 -10.45 -6.57 1.57
C THR A 35 -9.03 -6.02 1.54
N VAL A 36 -8.90 -4.70 1.56
CA VAL A 36 -7.64 -4.00 1.78
C VAL A 36 -7.60 -3.62 3.26
N THR A 37 -6.80 -4.35 4.04
CA THR A 37 -6.63 -4.10 5.48
C THR A 37 -5.25 -3.49 5.71
N GLU A 38 -5.22 -2.36 6.40
CA GLU A 38 -3.97 -1.67 6.70
C GLU A 38 -2.99 -2.60 7.43
N PRO A 39 -1.73 -2.72 6.95
CA PRO A 39 -0.75 -3.60 7.57
C PRO A 39 -0.14 -2.96 8.81
N PHE A 40 -0.45 -3.51 9.99
CA PHE A 40 0.09 -3.07 11.28
C PHE A 40 1.39 -3.78 11.69
N THR A 41 1.87 -4.73 10.89
CA THR A 41 3.06 -5.53 11.17
C THR A 41 3.92 -5.69 9.93
N THR A 42 5.13 -6.24 10.08
CA THR A 42 5.91 -6.68 8.94
C THR A 42 5.22 -7.85 8.26
N GLN A 43 4.63 -7.63 7.09
CA GLN A 43 3.84 -8.63 6.38
C GLN A 43 3.87 -8.46 4.86
N PRO A 44 3.77 -9.55 4.08
CA PRO A 44 3.61 -9.45 2.63
C PRO A 44 2.27 -8.83 2.26
N LEU A 45 2.25 -8.09 1.15
CA LEU A 45 1.09 -7.43 0.57
C LEU A 45 0.80 -8.02 -0.83
N PRO A 46 0.30 -9.27 -0.89
CA PRO A 46 0.10 -9.98 -2.15
C PRO A 46 -0.90 -9.26 -3.07
N GLU A 47 -1.92 -8.61 -2.52
CA GLU A 47 -2.93 -7.85 -3.25
C GLU A 47 -2.33 -6.71 -4.09
N LEU A 48 -1.32 -6.01 -3.57
CA LEU A 48 -0.62 -4.98 -4.34
C LEU A 48 0.14 -5.61 -5.51
N THR A 49 0.88 -6.70 -5.26
CA THR A 49 1.68 -7.38 -6.29
C THR A 49 0.77 -7.97 -7.39
N MET A 50 -0.37 -8.53 -7.00
CA MET A 50 -1.38 -9.09 -7.90
C MET A 50 -2.07 -8.04 -8.77
N CYS A 51 -2.15 -6.80 -8.30
CA CYS A 51 -2.83 -5.70 -9.00
C CYS A 51 -1.90 -4.84 -9.86
N LEU A 52 -0.59 -5.10 -9.85
CA LEU A 52 0.33 -4.49 -10.80
C LEU A 52 0.03 -4.95 -12.22
N LYS A 53 0.19 -4.03 -13.19
CA LYS A 53 0.11 -4.37 -14.61
C LYS A 53 1.26 -5.31 -14.96
N GLU A 54 1.01 -6.28 -15.85
CA GLU A 54 2.01 -7.30 -16.21
C GLU A 54 3.29 -6.72 -16.85
N ASP A 55 3.15 -5.59 -17.53
CA ASP A 55 4.22 -4.84 -18.19
C ASP A 55 4.88 -3.78 -17.30
N PHE A 56 4.40 -3.60 -16.06
CA PHE A 56 5.01 -2.67 -15.13
C PHE A 56 6.39 -3.18 -14.66
N THR A 57 7.39 -2.32 -14.81
CA THR A 57 8.77 -2.57 -14.36
C THR A 57 9.26 -1.46 -13.46
N LEU A 58 10.10 -1.82 -12.51
CA LEU A 58 10.71 -0.95 -11.51
C LEU A 58 12.23 -0.85 -11.73
N ALA A 59 12.62 -0.23 -12.83
CA ALA A 59 14.02 -0.13 -13.27
C ALA A 59 14.71 1.16 -12.83
N ASN A 60 13.95 2.24 -12.63
CA ASN A 60 14.47 3.58 -12.34
C ASN A 60 13.71 4.30 -11.22
N GLN A 61 14.20 5.49 -10.85
CA GLN A 61 13.68 6.30 -9.77
C GLN A 61 12.24 6.77 -10.02
N ASP A 62 11.90 7.15 -11.25
CA ASP A 62 10.56 7.67 -11.58
C ASP A 62 9.49 6.57 -11.43
N GLN A 63 9.80 5.36 -11.87
CA GLN A 63 8.95 4.18 -11.66
C GLN A 63 8.83 3.83 -10.18
N ALA A 64 9.91 4.00 -9.41
CA ALA A 64 9.92 3.79 -7.97
C ALA A 64 9.01 4.78 -7.24
N GLN A 65 9.10 6.06 -7.60
CA GLN A 65 8.23 7.10 -7.08
C GLN A 65 6.76 6.82 -7.42
N LEU A 66 6.47 6.48 -8.67
CA LEU A 66 5.12 6.15 -9.11
C LEU A 66 4.53 4.98 -8.33
N LEU A 67 5.31 3.91 -8.11
CA LEU A 67 4.84 2.78 -7.31
C LEU A 67 4.61 3.18 -5.86
N PHE A 68 5.50 3.99 -5.27
CA PHE A 68 5.35 4.42 -3.89
C PHE A 68 4.05 5.23 -3.70
N GLU A 69 3.78 6.20 -4.55
CA GLU A 69 2.53 6.98 -4.52
C GLU A 69 1.28 6.11 -4.72
N ALA A 70 1.36 5.11 -5.60
CA ALA A 70 0.27 4.16 -5.81
C ALA A 70 -0.01 3.33 -4.55
N ILE A 71 1.04 2.86 -3.86
CA ILE A 71 0.91 2.13 -2.59
C ILE A 71 0.24 3.02 -1.53
N GLU A 72 0.65 4.28 -1.41
CA GLU A 72 0.07 5.22 -0.44
C GLU A 72 -1.38 5.59 -0.76
N THR A 73 -1.81 5.48 -2.01
CA THR A 73 -3.22 5.65 -2.37
C THR A 73 -4.07 4.49 -1.83
N VAL A 74 -3.51 3.27 -1.83
CA VAL A 74 -4.19 2.06 -1.32
C VAL A 74 -4.11 2.01 0.22
N TYR A 75 -2.94 2.34 0.77
CA TYR A 75 -2.59 2.37 2.18
C TYR A 75 -2.10 3.77 2.60
N PRO A 76 -3.01 4.76 2.68
CA PRO A 76 -2.68 6.08 3.16
C PRO A 76 -2.27 6.01 4.62
N ASN A 77 -1.11 6.58 4.90
CA ASN A 77 -0.59 6.68 6.23
C ASN A 77 -1.43 7.68 7.03
N HIS A 78 -2.22 7.18 7.97
CA HIS A 78 -3.08 8.00 8.85
C HIS A 78 -2.35 8.48 10.12
N SER A 79 -1.06 8.18 10.26
CA SER A 79 -0.26 8.59 11.40
C SER A 79 0.13 10.06 11.28
N MET A 80 -0.42 10.88 12.17
CA MET A 80 -0.01 12.28 12.36
C MET A 80 1.49 12.46 12.68
N PHE A 81 2.16 11.40 13.14
CA PHE A 81 3.60 11.41 13.41
C PHE A 81 4.45 11.28 12.14
N ASP A 82 3.89 10.64 11.11
CA ASP A 82 4.61 10.36 9.87
C ASP A 82 4.19 11.28 8.71
N GLU A 83 3.15 12.09 8.89
CA GLU A 83 2.63 12.99 7.85
C GLU A 83 3.70 13.97 7.31
N ASN A 84 4.67 14.34 8.16
CA ASN A 84 5.80 15.21 7.80
C ASN A 84 7.13 14.46 7.65
N PHE A 85 7.12 13.12 7.68
CA PHE A 85 8.35 12.36 7.53
C PHE A 85 8.90 12.53 6.10
N PRO A 86 10.19 12.88 5.92
CA PRO A 86 10.78 12.99 4.60
C PRO A 86 10.89 11.59 3.96
N LYS A 87 9.99 11.30 3.02
CA LYS A 87 9.97 10.03 2.30
C LYS A 87 11.28 9.78 1.57
N GLU A 88 11.77 8.54 1.64
CA GLU A 88 13.00 8.13 0.98
C GLU A 88 12.76 6.93 0.06
N ILE A 89 13.44 6.92 -1.08
CA ILE A 89 13.47 5.78 -2.00
C ILE A 89 14.92 5.35 -2.16
N ILE A 90 15.23 4.14 -1.73
CA ILE A 90 16.59 3.60 -1.74
C ILE A 90 16.64 2.37 -2.64
N LYS A 91 17.46 2.44 -3.69
CA LYS A 91 17.76 1.28 -4.53
C LYS A 91 18.64 0.28 -3.78
N LYS A 92 18.28 -1.00 -3.82
CA LYS A 92 19.03 -2.13 -3.24
C LYS A 92 19.39 -3.12 -4.36
N PRO A 93 20.35 -4.04 -4.13
CA PRO A 93 20.74 -5.02 -5.15
C PRO A 93 19.58 -5.86 -5.71
N ASN A 94 18.60 -6.19 -4.86
CA ASN A 94 17.46 -7.06 -5.21
C ASN A 94 16.13 -6.31 -5.28
N GLY A 95 16.16 -4.98 -5.43
CA GLY A 95 14.96 -4.17 -5.54
C GLY A 95 15.08 -2.81 -4.85
N TRP A 96 14.08 -2.44 -4.05
CA TRP A 96 13.94 -1.09 -3.54
C TRP A 96 13.38 -1.06 -2.12
N HIS A 97 13.80 -0.09 -1.32
CA HIS A 97 13.16 0.25 -0.05
C HIS A 97 12.47 1.61 -0.22
N PHE A 98 11.18 1.67 0.09
CA PHE A 98 10.41 2.92 0.17
C PHE A 98 10.16 3.21 1.64
N ILE A 99 10.67 4.31 2.17
CA ILE A 99 10.58 4.64 3.59
C ILE A 99 9.50 5.72 3.76
N ASP A 100 8.53 5.44 4.61
CA ASP A 100 7.33 6.26 4.83
C ASP A 100 7.16 6.72 6.28
N GLY A 101 8.15 6.45 7.14
CA GLY A 101 8.13 6.85 8.53
C GLY A 101 9.21 6.19 9.38
N GLU A 102 9.09 6.38 10.69
CA GLU A 102 10.02 5.83 11.68
C GLU A 102 9.26 5.47 12.96
N ILE A 103 9.63 4.36 13.60
CA ILE A 103 9.07 3.92 14.86
C ILE A 103 10.17 3.37 15.77
N PHE A 104 10.30 3.88 16.99
CA PHE A 104 11.36 3.48 17.93
C PHE A 104 12.78 3.53 17.32
N ASP A 105 13.08 4.60 16.57
CA ASP A 105 14.34 4.81 15.84
C ASP A 105 14.60 3.82 14.67
N ASP A 106 13.65 2.92 14.38
CA ASP A 106 13.68 2.04 13.22
C ASP A 106 12.86 2.63 12.07
N LYS A 107 13.47 2.74 10.89
CA LYS A 107 12.76 3.16 9.68
C LYS A 107 11.69 2.14 9.31
N LYS A 108 10.49 2.62 9.00
CA LYS A 108 9.40 1.81 8.47
C LYS A 108 9.11 2.18 7.02
N GLY A 109 8.60 1.22 6.28
CA GLY A 109 8.24 1.43 4.88
C GLY A 109 7.83 0.15 4.16
N TYR A 110 8.25 0.04 2.90
CA TYR A 110 7.98 -1.08 2.02
C TYR A 110 9.28 -1.64 1.45
N ILE A 111 9.43 -2.95 1.50
CA ILE A 111 10.47 -3.68 0.77
C ILE A 111 9.84 -4.17 -0.53
N ILE A 112 10.43 -3.75 -1.64
CA ILE A 112 10.05 -4.16 -2.99
C ILE A 112 11.12 -5.08 -3.53
N GLU A 113 10.80 -6.35 -3.71
CA GLU A 113 11.69 -7.30 -4.35
C GLU A 113 11.43 -7.29 -5.87
N THR A 114 12.51 -7.28 -6.64
CA THR A 114 12.43 -7.26 -8.11
C THR A 114 13.38 -8.27 -8.74
N THR A 115 13.02 -8.76 -9.92
CA THR A 115 13.98 -9.47 -10.79
C THR A 115 15.03 -8.49 -11.34
N PRO A 116 16.15 -8.98 -11.92
CA PRO A 116 17.14 -8.13 -12.58
C PRO A 116 16.58 -7.25 -13.70
N GLN A 117 15.46 -7.65 -14.31
CA GLN A 117 14.74 -6.90 -15.34
C GLN A 117 13.78 -5.85 -14.76
N GLY A 118 13.71 -5.72 -13.44
CA GLY A 118 12.83 -4.77 -12.75
C GLY A 118 11.40 -5.27 -12.54
N LYS A 119 11.09 -6.55 -12.81
CA LYS A 119 9.74 -7.08 -12.55
C LYS A 119 9.55 -7.21 -11.04
N VAL A 120 8.51 -6.59 -10.48
CA VAL A 120 8.18 -6.71 -9.06
C VAL A 120 7.68 -8.12 -8.76
N THR A 121 8.32 -8.79 -7.81
CA THR A 121 7.95 -10.15 -7.38
C THR A 121 7.26 -10.17 -6.03
N LYS A 122 7.51 -9.17 -5.18
CA LYS A 122 6.96 -9.09 -3.85
C LYS A 122 6.96 -7.66 -3.33
N ILE A 123 5.91 -7.31 -2.60
CA ILE A 123 5.80 -6.08 -1.82
C ILE A 123 5.55 -6.49 -0.37
N ILE A 124 6.33 -5.94 0.56
CA ILE A 124 6.29 -6.28 1.98
C ILE A 124 6.20 -4.97 2.76
N ARG A 125 5.21 -4.82 3.63
CA ARG A 125 5.26 -3.79 4.68
C ARG A 125 6.37 -4.18 5.65
N SER A 126 7.28 -3.29 5.97
CA SER A 126 8.30 -3.48 7.00
C SER A 126 8.22 -2.38 8.05
N LEU A 127 8.37 -2.77 9.31
CA LEU A 127 8.53 -1.85 10.44
C LEU A 127 10.01 -1.69 10.87
N ASN A 128 10.94 -2.32 10.13
CA ASN A 128 12.38 -2.31 10.41
C ASN A 128 13.19 -2.43 9.10
N LEU A 129 13.57 -1.29 8.52
CA LEU A 129 14.28 -1.18 7.23
C LEU A 129 15.78 -0.86 7.33
#